data_AF-A0A965A0G2-F1
#
_entry.id   AF-A0A965A0G2-F1
#
_cell.length_a   1.000
_cell.length_b   1.000
_cell.length_c   1.000
_cell.angle_alpha   90.00
_cell.angle_beta   90.00
_cell.angle_gamma   90.00
#
_symmetry.space_group_name_H-M   'P 1'
#
loop_
_entity.id
_entity.type
_entity.pdbx_description
1 polymer ?
#
loop_
_entity_poly.entity_id
_entity_poly.type
_entity_poly.pdbx_seq_one_letter_code
_entity_poly.pdbx_strand_id
1 'polypeptide(L)'
;YDYILAMDWENLALLQRMCPRGLQHKLQLLMRFATEFEAATINDPYHGGPQGFEQALDYIEDACNGLMEVVRRRATMVAAA
;
A
#
# COMPACT_ATOMS: atom_id res chain seq x y z
N TYR A 1 -4.34 8.88 11.19
CA TYR A 1 -3.85 7.70 10.44
C TYR A 1 -2.37 7.48 10.71
N ASP A 2 -1.96 6.23 10.82
CA ASP A 2 -0.55 5.80 10.96
C ASP A 2 0.08 5.42 9.63
N TYR A 3 -0.75 4.99 8.68
CA TYR A 3 -0.39 4.72 7.30
C TYR A 3 -1.37 5.41 6.35
N ILE A 4 -0.84 5.93 5.25
CA ILE A 4 -1.60 6.34 4.06
C ILE A 4 -0.92 5.64 2.89
N LEU A 5 -1.65 4.75 2.24
CA LEU A 5 -1.10 3.84 1.24
C LEU A 5 -1.54 4.28 -0.16
N ALA A 6 -0.57 4.52 -1.03
CA ALA A 6 -0.78 4.84 -2.43
C ALA A 6 -0.74 3.58 -3.29
N MET A 7 -1.53 3.57 -4.36
CA MET A 7 -1.58 2.45 -5.31
C MET A 7 -0.41 2.50 -6.29
N ASP A 8 0.01 3.71 -6.66
CA ASP A 8 1.08 3.96 -7.62
C ASP A 8 2.01 5.12 -7.22
N TRP A 9 3.01 5.37 -8.06
CA TRP A 9 3.99 6.43 -7.87
C TRP A 9 3.40 7.84 -8.03
N GLU A 10 2.42 8.02 -8.90
CA GLU A 10 1.82 9.33 -9.17
C GLU A 10 1.00 9.81 -7.96
N ASN A 11 0.18 8.92 -7.42
CA ASN A 11 -0.58 9.11 -6.19
C ASN A 11 0.37 9.38 -5.02
N LEU A 12 1.45 8.60 -4.88
CA LEU A 12 2.42 8.82 -3.81
C LEU A 12 3.09 10.20 -3.93
N ALA A 13 3.51 10.60 -5.13
CA ALA A 13 4.11 11.91 -5.37
C ALA A 13 3.13 13.05 -5.08
N LEU A 14 1.85 12.91 -5.45
CA LEU A 14 0.81 13.89 -5.15
C LEU A 14 0.59 14.02 -3.64
N LEU A 15 0.48 12.89 -2.93
CA LEU A 15 0.35 12.86 -1.48
C LEU A 15 1.56 13.52 -0.79
N GLN A 16 2.79 13.24 -1.26
CA GLN A 16 4.01 13.83 -0.71
C GLN A 16 4.05 15.36 -0.85
N ARG A 17 3.53 15.90 -1.96
CA ARG A 17 3.43 17.36 -2.20
C ARG A 17 2.43 18.04 -1.26
N MET A 18 1.33 17.36 -0.93
CA MET A 18 0.29 17.88 -0.05
C MET A 18 0.58 17.64 1.44
N CYS A 19 1.44 16.67 1.75
CA CYS A 19 1.70 16.24 3.12
C CYS A 19 2.47 17.31 3.92
N PRO A 20 2.01 17.66 5.14
CA PRO A 20 2.77 18.51 6.04
C PRO A 20 4.17 17.96 6.33
N ARG A 21 5.14 18.86 6.50
CA ARG A 21 6.51 18.49 6.87
C ARG A 21 6.52 17.63 8.13
N GLY A 22 7.36 16.59 8.13
CA GLY A 22 7.50 15.66 9.25
C GLY A 22 6.54 14.46 9.24
N LEU A 23 5.45 14.50 8.44
CA LEU A 23 4.48 13.40 8.37
C LEU A 23 4.64 12.47 7.16
N GLN A 24 5.57 12.78 6.25
CA GLN A 24 5.79 12.01 5.02
C GLN A 24 6.17 10.53 5.28
N HIS A 25 6.72 10.20 6.46
CA HIS A 25 7.03 8.83 6.85
C HIS A 25 5.80 7.90 6.93
N LYS A 26 4.60 8.47 6.98
CA LYS A 26 3.32 7.74 6.98
C LYS A 26 2.85 7.35 5.58
N LEU A 27 3.43 7.95 4.54
CA LEU A 27 3.08 7.69 3.15
C LEU A 27 3.92 6.55 2.58
N GLN A 28 3.30 5.50 2.06
CA GLN A 28 3.99 4.35 1.46
C GLN A 28 3.18 3.80 0.28
N LEU A 29 3.81 2.98 -0.57
CA LEU A 29 3.08 2.19 -1.56
C LEU A 29 2.42 0.99 -0.88
N LEU A 30 1.23 0.61 -1.33
CA LEU A 30 0.56 -0.61 -0.87
C LEU A 30 1.39 -1.85 -1.22
N MET A 31 1.91 -1.93 -2.46
CA MET A 31 2.73 -3.04 -2.93
C MET A 31 4.04 -3.26 -2.16
N ARG A 32 4.44 -2.33 -1.27
CA ARG A 32 5.55 -2.58 -0.34
C ARG A 32 5.28 -3.75 0.61
N PHE A 33 4.01 -4.07 0.84
CA PHE A 33 3.57 -5.13 1.74
C PHE A 33 3.23 -6.43 1.00
N ALA A 34 3.30 -6.45 -0.33
CA ALA A 34 3.12 -7.66 -1.13
C ALA A 34 4.22 -8.68 -0.84
N THR A 35 3.88 -9.96 -0.87
CA THR A 35 4.78 -11.07 -0.55
C THR A 35 4.87 -12.11 -1.67
N GLU A 36 3.84 -12.20 -2.50
CA GLU A 36 3.76 -13.15 -3.61
C GLU A 36 4.10 -12.49 -4.94
N PHE A 37 3.75 -11.21 -5.13
CA PHE A 37 4.02 -10.47 -6.36
C PHE A 37 5.21 -9.51 -6.23
N GLU A 38 6.07 -9.47 -7.25
CA GLU A 38 7.23 -8.56 -7.34
C GLU A 38 6.90 -7.19 -7.97
N ALA A 39 5.63 -6.93 -8.29
CA ALA A 39 5.22 -5.67 -8.90
C ALA A 39 5.42 -4.50 -7.93
N ALA A 40 5.97 -3.39 -8.43
CA ALA A 40 6.27 -2.23 -7.59
C ALA A 40 5.01 -1.41 -7.21
N THR A 41 3.98 -1.45 -8.04
CA THR A 41 2.75 -0.66 -7.93
C THR A 41 1.57 -1.41 -8.53
N ILE A 42 0.36 -0.98 -8.19
CA ILE A 42 -0.88 -1.45 -8.84
C ILE A 42 -1.12 -0.54 -10.04
N ASN A 43 -1.16 -1.12 -11.24
CA ASN A 43 -1.47 -0.38 -12.46
C ASN A 43 -2.94 0.03 -12.49
N ASP A 44 -3.25 1.12 -13.19
CA ASP A 44 -4.63 1.54 -13.42
C ASP A 44 -5.40 0.45 -14.20
N PRO A 45 -6.48 -0.13 -13.62
CA PRO A 45 -7.20 -1.24 -14.22
C PRO A 45 -8.08 -0.83 -15.42
N TYR A 46 -8.39 0.46 -15.58
CA TYR A 46 -9.34 0.95 -16.60
C TYR A 46 -8.83 0.75 -18.04
N HIS A 47 -7.52 0.53 -18.23
CA HIS A 47 -6.93 0.26 -19.54
C HIS A 47 -6.86 -1.24 -19.91
N GLY A 48 -7.07 -2.14 -18.95
CA GLY A 48 -6.91 -3.59 -19.11
C GLY A 48 -8.20 -4.37 -19.34
N GLY A 49 -9.35 -3.70 -19.37
CA GLY A 49 -10.65 -4.38 -19.34
C GLY A 49 -10.82 -5.22 -18.07
N PRO A 50 -11.68 -6.25 -18.06
CA PRO A 50 -11.94 -7.06 -16.87
C PRO A 50 -10.67 -7.70 -16.26
N GLN A 51 -9.71 -8.14 -17.07
CA GLN A 51 -8.46 -8.73 -16.55
C GLN A 51 -7.61 -7.72 -15.77
N GLY A 52 -7.66 -6.43 -16.15
CA GLY A 52 -6.97 -5.38 -15.40
C GLY A 52 -7.49 -5.23 -13.97
N PHE A 53 -8.80 -5.41 -13.78
CA PHE A 53 -9.41 -5.37 -12.44
C PHE A 53 -9.07 -6.62 -11.62
N GLU A 54 -9.09 -7.82 -12.22
CA GLU A 54 -8.69 -9.05 -11.53
C GLU A 54 -7.23 -8.96 -11.07
N GLN A 55 -6.32 -8.53 -11.94
CA GLN A 55 -4.91 -8.35 -11.56
C GLN A 55 -4.73 -7.30 -10.45
N ALA A 56 -5.46 -6.17 -10.52
CA ALA A 56 -5.41 -5.18 -9.47
C ALA A 56 -5.92 -5.73 -8.13
N LEU A 57 -6.97 -6.56 -8.17
CA LEU A 57 -7.51 -7.23 -6.99
C LEU A 57 -6.49 -8.22 -6.39
N ASP A 58 -5.89 -9.08 -7.21
CA ASP A 58 -4.85 -10.03 -6.75
C ASP A 58 -3.71 -9.32 -6.02
N TYR A 59 -3.25 -8.19 -6.58
CA TYR A 59 -2.18 -7.38 -5.98
C TYR A 59 -2.60 -6.72 -4.66
N ILE A 60 -3.84 -6.22 -4.60
CA ILE A 60 -4.40 -5.63 -3.38
C ILE A 60 -4.51 -6.68 -2.28
N GLU A 61 -4.98 -7.89 -2.61
CA GLU A 61 -5.17 -8.96 -1.64
C GLU A 61 -3.83 -9.44 -1.05
N ASP A 62 -2.82 -9.72 -1.88
CA ASP A 62 -1.47 -10.08 -1.42
C ASP A 62 -0.88 -8.99 -0.51
N ALA A 63 -0.90 -7.74 -0.96
CA ALA A 63 -0.39 -6.62 -0.18
C ALA A 63 -1.14 -6.41 1.14
N CYS A 64 -2.46 -6.63 1.17
CA CYS A 64 -3.26 -6.52 2.39
C CYS A 64 -2.95 -7.64 3.39
N ASN A 65 -2.67 -8.86 2.91
CA ASN A 65 -2.25 -9.97 3.76
C ASN A 65 -0.93 -9.63 4.47
N GLY A 66 0.09 -9.18 3.73
CA GLY A 66 1.37 -8.77 4.33
C GLY A 66 1.24 -7.54 5.25
N LEU A 67 0.39 -6.57 4.89
CA LEU A 67 0.11 -5.41 5.74
C LEU A 67 -0.50 -5.82 7.08
N MET A 68 -1.44 -6.78 7.06
CA MET A 68 -2.09 -7.28 8.28
C MET A 68 -1.08 -7.93 9.23
N GLU A 69 -0.08 -8.64 8.72
CA GLU A 69 1.00 -9.17 9.57
C GLU A 69 1.80 -8.05 10.24
N VAL A 70 2.18 -7.02 9.49
CA VAL A 70 2.95 -5.87 10.02
C VAL A 70 2.14 -5.15 11.10
N VAL A 71 0.86 -4.90 10.85
CA VAL A 71 -0.03 -4.22 11.79
C VAL A 71 -0.23 -5.05 13.06
N ARG A 72 -0.47 -6.37 12.94
CA ARG A 72 -0.59 -7.26 14.10
C ARG A 72 0.67 -7.24 14.96
N ARG A 73 1.85 -7.35 14.35
CA ARG A 73 3.13 -7.28 15.08
C ARG A 73 3.28 -5.96 15.83
N ARG A 74 2.94 -4.83 15.20
CA ARG A 74 2.98 -3.51 15.86
C ARG A 74 1.96 -3.39 17.00
N ALA A 75 0.73 -3.87 16.80
CA ALA A 75 -0.30 -3.83 17.84
C ALA A 75 0.11 -4.62 19.09
N THR A 76 0.70 -5.81 18.92
CA THR A 76 1.20 -6.60 20.04
C THR A 76 2.36 -5.92 20.77
N MET A 77 3.28 -5.27 20.04
CA MET A 77 4.38 -4.51 20.67
C MET A 77 3.88 -3.31 21.47
N VAL A 78 2.85 -2.61 20.98
CA VAL A 78 2.24 -1.50 21.72
C VAL A 78 1.49 -1.99 22.96
N ALA A 79 0.81 -3.14 22.88
CA ALA A 79 0.11 -3.71 24.03
C ALA A 79 1.06 -4.24 25.13
N ALA A 80 2.29 -4.59 24.77
CA ALA A 80 3.31 -5.09 25.69
C ALA A 80 4.18 -3.98 26.33
N ALA A 81 4.01 -2.72 25.91
CA ALA A 81 4.73 -1.55 26.41
C ALA A 81 3.85 -0.73 27.37
#